data_AF-A0A9P7NJX3-F1
#
_entry.id   AF-A0A9P7NJX3-F1
#
_cell.length_a   1.000
_cell.length_b   1.000
_cell.length_c   1.000
_cell.angle_alpha   90.00
_cell.angle_beta   90.00
_cell.angle_gamma   90.00
#
_symmetry.space_group_name_H-M   'P 1'
#
loop_
_entity.id
_entity.type
_entity.pdbx_description
1 polymer ?
#
loop_
_entity_poly.entity_id
_entity_poly.type
_entity_poly.pdbx_seq_one_letter_code
_entity_poly.pdbx_strand_id
1 'polypeptide(L)'
;MIKIEATRETMQSEKALGKLQLISPGWRPTNRGTRHVKLLPSSPSSRNSTLTRSRSPERKRIMNYFFKSRPDTSWVSAGSASTFPDLGEDVGNLIEARQCNALMRPGCKIFHVPKDDPSLAKEIVISATDLESPSSGDELLNQVVVFQYRGKFHAVDHRCPHSAYPLSNGMPFDIEDFGVKLSAGLTCPKHGWSFDLFTGMADTGRYKLPVWEVQLRDAAGLNVVGPSRGDGHAEERTVWIRRKQRMG
;
A
#
# COMPACT_ATOMS: atom_id res chain seq x y z
N MET A 1 -30.42 -40.31 37.62
CA MET A 1 -30.62 -38.91 38.06
C MET A 1 -29.67 -38.64 39.20
N ILE A 2 -28.67 -37.78 39.00
CA ILE A 2 -27.77 -37.31 40.06
C ILE A 2 -27.66 -35.80 39.87
N LYS A 3 -28.15 -35.02 40.83
CA LYS A 3 -27.91 -33.57 40.89
C LYS A 3 -26.59 -33.36 41.62
N ILE A 4 -25.72 -32.53 41.07
CA ILE A 4 -24.63 -31.89 41.81
C ILE A 4 -24.76 -30.39 41.52
N GLU A 5 -24.75 -29.58 42.58
CA GLU A 5 -25.07 -28.17 42.54
C GLU A 5 -23.87 -27.32 42.11
N ALA A 6 -24.17 -26.15 41.55
CA ALA A 6 -23.16 -25.17 41.17
C ALA A 6 -22.76 -24.32 42.38
N THR A 7 -21.46 -24.22 42.67
CA THR A 7 -20.90 -23.13 43.47
C THR A 7 -20.47 -21.99 42.56
N ARG A 8 -20.75 -20.76 43.02
CA ARG A 8 -20.66 -19.52 42.23
C ARG A 8 -19.80 -18.54 42.99
N GLU A 9 -18.51 -18.48 42.66
CA GLU A 9 -17.60 -17.53 43.30
C GLU A 9 -17.47 -16.25 42.47
N THR A 10 -17.93 -15.16 43.08
CA THR A 10 -17.69 -13.79 42.63
C THR A 10 -16.44 -13.23 43.31
N MET A 11 -15.51 -12.66 42.56
CA MET A 11 -14.62 -11.62 43.08
C MET A 11 -14.69 -10.36 42.23
N GLN A 12 -14.74 -9.22 42.94
CA GLN A 12 -14.80 -7.87 42.40
C GLN A 12 -13.54 -7.11 42.79
N SER A 13 -13.24 -6.03 42.05
CA SER A 13 -12.27 -4.98 42.38
C SER A 13 -10.79 -5.43 42.33
N GLU A 14 -9.80 -4.58 42.03
CA GLU A 14 -9.72 -3.15 42.33
C GLU A 14 -9.47 -2.21 41.13
N LYS A 15 -9.85 -0.94 41.31
CA LYS A 15 -9.42 0.21 40.50
C LYS A 15 -8.25 0.89 41.21
N ALA A 16 -7.12 1.08 40.53
CA ALA A 16 -6.09 2.01 40.98
C ALA A 16 -5.97 3.19 40.00
N LEU A 17 -6.12 4.41 40.51
CA LEU A 17 -6.00 5.65 39.74
C LEU A 17 -4.52 6.08 39.62
N GLY A 18 -4.05 6.31 38.40
CA GLY A 18 -2.75 6.93 38.11
C GLY A 18 -2.92 8.18 37.25
N LYS A 19 -3.26 9.32 37.86
CA LYS A 19 -3.32 10.65 37.20
C LYS A 19 -2.03 11.41 37.47
N LEU A 20 -1.29 11.82 36.43
CA LEU A 20 -0.28 12.90 36.42
C LEU A 20 -0.01 13.27 34.94
N GLN A 21 -0.73 14.24 34.37
CA GLN A 21 -0.35 15.66 34.21
C GLN A 21 0.82 15.96 33.24
N LEU A 22 0.44 16.13 31.96
CA LEU A 22 0.77 17.25 31.07
C LEU A 22 1.96 18.17 31.45
N ILE A 23 3.06 18.13 30.68
CA ILE A 23 3.92 19.31 30.41
C ILE A 23 4.40 19.32 28.95
N SER A 24 4.02 20.36 28.22
CA SER A 24 4.58 20.87 26.94
C SER A 24 3.88 22.21 26.64
N PRO A 25 4.43 23.16 25.84
CA PRO A 25 5.69 23.14 25.08
C PRO A 25 6.64 24.32 25.42
N GLY A 26 7.85 24.32 24.82
CA GLY A 26 8.83 25.40 24.96
C GLY A 26 9.48 25.81 23.63
N TRP A 27 8.74 26.54 22.78
CA TRP A 27 9.25 27.05 21.50
C TRP A 27 9.69 28.52 21.64
N ARG A 28 10.90 28.87 21.20
CA ARG A 28 11.38 30.27 21.10
C ARG A 28 12.21 30.48 19.83
N PRO A 29 11.81 31.40 18.94
CA PRO A 29 12.68 31.95 17.91
C PRO A 29 13.31 33.27 18.36
N THR A 30 14.56 33.54 17.97
CA THR A 30 15.14 34.90 18.01
C THR A 30 15.93 35.21 16.74
N ASN A 31 15.42 36.17 15.97
CA ASN A 31 16.17 36.86 14.93
C ASN A 31 17.32 37.67 15.55
N ARG A 32 18.46 37.74 14.85
CA ARG A 32 19.34 38.92 14.88
C ARG A 32 20.14 39.01 13.59
N GLY A 33 19.89 40.05 12.80
CA GLY A 33 20.67 40.38 11.60
C GLY A 33 21.30 41.76 11.72
N THR A 34 22.48 41.95 11.11
CA THR A 34 23.21 43.20 10.77
C THR A 34 24.63 42.80 10.33
N ARG A 35 25.39 43.48 9.44
CA ARG A 35 25.12 44.47 8.36
C ARG A 35 26.48 44.74 7.67
N HIS A 36 26.52 44.89 6.34
CA HIS A 36 27.65 45.45 5.55
C HIS A 36 28.99 44.66 5.61
N VAL A 37 29.92 44.74 4.65
CA VAL A 37 30.50 45.90 3.93
C VAL A 37 30.69 45.66 2.42
N LYS A 38 30.63 46.75 1.62
CA LYS A 38 30.92 46.80 0.17
C LYS A 38 32.42 46.72 -0.12
N LEU A 39 32.83 46.05 -1.20
CA LEU A 39 33.94 46.50 -2.06
C LEU A 39 33.67 46.22 -3.55
N LEU A 40 33.82 47.26 -4.36
CA LEU A 40 34.09 47.29 -5.82
C LEU A 40 35.61 47.55 -5.99
N PRO A 41 36.27 47.46 -7.18
CA PRO A 41 35.78 47.58 -8.57
C PRO A 41 36.15 46.32 -9.42
N SER A 42 36.24 46.24 -10.76
CA SER A 42 36.36 47.21 -11.86
C SER A 42 35.77 46.69 -13.20
N SER A 43 35.91 47.46 -14.28
CA SER A 43 35.80 47.02 -15.69
C SER A 43 37.15 47.24 -16.42
N PRO A 44 37.41 46.56 -17.55
CA PRO A 44 37.26 47.19 -18.89
C PRO A 44 36.57 46.24 -19.92
N SER A 45 35.81 46.70 -20.93
CA SER A 45 36.24 47.34 -22.21
C SER A 45 37.23 46.49 -23.05
N SER A 46 37.07 46.24 -24.36
CA SER A 46 36.04 46.64 -25.35
C SER A 46 36.24 45.91 -26.72
N ARG A 47 35.32 46.18 -27.68
CA ARG A 47 35.45 46.11 -29.18
C ARG A 47 35.15 44.81 -29.97
N ASN A 48 33.99 44.89 -30.65
CA ASN A 48 33.78 44.82 -32.11
C ASN A 48 34.38 43.68 -32.96
N SER A 49 33.51 43.01 -33.71
CA SER A 49 33.68 42.82 -35.16
C SER A 49 32.32 42.66 -35.87
N THR A 50 32.29 42.99 -37.15
CA THR A 50 31.06 43.24 -37.94
C THR A 50 30.79 42.13 -38.96
N LEU A 51 29.50 41.95 -39.29
CA LEU A 51 28.98 41.39 -40.56
C LEU A 51 29.42 39.97 -40.99
N THR A 52 28.45 39.07 -41.11
CA THR A 52 28.05 38.59 -42.45
C THR A 52 26.69 37.90 -42.42
N ARG A 53 25.92 38.08 -43.49
CA ARG A 53 24.58 37.53 -43.70
C ARG A 53 24.69 36.28 -44.57
N SER A 54 24.39 35.11 -44.02
CA SER A 54 24.20 33.88 -44.79
C SER A 54 22.86 33.22 -44.46
N ARG A 55 22.00 33.09 -45.47
CA ARG A 55 20.83 32.20 -45.40
C ARG A 55 21.33 30.77 -45.49
N SER A 56 20.88 29.90 -44.58
CA SER A 56 21.06 28.45 -44.66
C SER A 56 19.74 27.78 -44.27
N PRO A 57 19.32 26.68 -44.92
CA PRO A 57 17.93 26.26 -44.89
C PRO A 57 17.53 25.59 -43.58
N GLU A 58 16.26 25.77 -43.25
CA GLU A 58 15.57 25.25 -42.08
C GLU A 58 15.59 23.72 -42.05
N ARG A 59 16.61 23.12 -41.39
CA ARG A 59 16.57 21.71 -41.00
C ARG A 59 15.48 21.53 -39.96
N LYS A 60 14.27 21.23 -40.44
CA LYS A 60 13.17 20.71 -39.62
C LYS A 60 13.65 19.47 -38.89
N ARG A 61 14.08 19.64 -37.64
CA ARG A 61 14.22 18.54 -36.68
C ARG A 61 12.81 18.03 -36.45
N ILE A 62 12.43 17.03 -37.24
CA ILE A 62 11.34 16.12 -36.90
C ILE A 62 11.82 15.42 -35.62
N MET A 63 11.45 15.99 -34.47
CA MET A 63 11.49 15.29 -33.21
C MET A 63 10.41 14.22 -33.30
N ASN A 64 10.78 13.07 -33.88
CA ASN A 64 10.12 11.82 -33.55
C ASN A 64 10.38 11.58 -32.06
N TYR A 65 9.54 12.18 -31.22
CA TYR A 65 9.18 11.63 -29.93
C TYR A 65 8.45 10.32 -30.21
N PHE A 66 9.25 9.31 -30.58
CA PHE A 66 8.96 7.96 -30.17
C PHE A 66 8.84 8.02 -28.65
N PHE A 67 7.60 8.10 -28.17
CA PHE A 67 7.27 7.61 -26.85
C PHE A 67 7.58 6.11 -26.87
N LYS A 68 8.87 5.77 -26.74
CA LYS A 68 9.27 4.50 -26.15
C LYS A 68 8.58 4.52 -24.80
N SER A 69 7.47 3.79 -24.72
CA SER A 69 6.83 3.49 -23.45
C SER A 69 7.96 3.08 -22.53
N ARG A 70 8.11 3.78 -21.40
CA ARG A 70 9.13 3.39 -20.43
C ARG A 70 8.88 1.91 -20.14
N PRO A 71 9.92 1.06 -20.05
CA PRO A 71 9.73 -0.30 -19.57
C PRO A 71 8.90 -0.24 -18.28
N ASP A 72 8.09 -1.27 -18.06
CA ASP A 72 6.96 -1.25 -17.12
C ASP A 72 7.43 -1.40 -15.65
N THR A 73 8.53 -0.71 -15.29
CA THR A 73 9.32 -0.78 -14.05
C THR A 73 8.57 -0.35 -12.79
N SER A 74 7.27 -0.08 -12.90
CA SER A 74 6.38 0.21 -11.78
C SER A 74 5.71 -1.03 -11.19
N TRP A 75 5.67 -2.15 -11.94
CA TRP A 75 5.06 -3.38 -11.49
C TRP A 75 6.04 -4.31 -10.78
N VAL A 76 5.51 -4.94 -9.74
CA VAL A 76 6.16 -5.94 -8.91
C VAL A 76 5.39 -7.24 -9.07
N SER A 77 6.08 -8.36 -9.28
CA SER A 77 5.46 -9.69 -9.21
C SER A 77 5.24 -10.06 -7.74
N ALA A 78 4.01 -10.47 -7.42
CA ALA A 78 3.62 -11.00 -6.11
C ALA A 78 3.59 -12.55 -6.09
N GLY A 79 4.10 -13.19 -7.16
CA GLY A 79 4.15 -14.64 -7.34
C GLY A 79 2.91 -15.22 -8.03
N SER A 80 2.87 -16.56 -8.14
CA SER A 80 1.75 -17.26 -8.80
C SER A 80 0.43 -17.09 -8.03
N ALA A 81 -0.66 -16.93 -8.77
CA ALA A 81 -2.02 -16.87 -8.27
C ALA A 81 -2.39 -18.11 -7.44
N SER A 82 -1.88 -19.30 -7.78
CA SER A 82 -2.07 -20.54 -7.00
C SER A 82 -1.40 -20.56 -5.63
N THR A 83 -0.66 -19.50 -5.27
CA THR A 83 -0.04 -19.33 -3.94
C THR A 83 -0.87 -18.49 -2.98
N PHE A 84 -2.02 -17.98 -3.42
CA PHE A 84 -2.96 -17.23 -2.60
C PHE A 84 -4.22 -18.10 -2.36
N PRO A 85 -4.63 -18.34 -1.11
CA PRO A 85 -5.96 -18.90 -0.84
C PRO A 85 -7.04 -17.85 -1.15
N ASP A 86 -8.20 -18.31 -1.61
CA ASP A 86 -9.36 -17.43 -1.80
C ASP A 86 -10.14 -17.31 -0.49
N LEU A 87 -10.21 -16.10 0.05
CA LEU A 87 -10.81 -15.78 1.34
C LEU A 87 -12.34 -15.69 1.34
N GLY A 88 -13.00 -16.05 0.23
CA GLY A 88 -14.36 -15.62 -0.07
C GLY A 88 -15.48 -16.11 0.87
N GLU A 89 -15.32 -17.26 1.50
CA GLU A 89 -16.30 -17.86 2.44
C GLU A 89 -15.78 -17.94 3.88
N ASP A 90 -14.49 -17.68 4.08
CA ASP A 90 -13.82 -17.80 5.38
C ASP A 90 -14.07 -16.58 6.27
N VAL A 91 -14.61 -16.82 7.46
CA VAL A 91 -14.69 -15.80 8.52
C VAL A 91 -13.35 -15.76 9.26
N GLY A 92 -12.51 -14.79 8.93
CA GLY A 92 -11.18 -14.66 9.55
C GLY A 92 -10.44 -13.40 9.09
N ASN A 93 -9.27 -13.14 9.68
CA ASN A 93 -8.42 -12.04 9.24
C ASN A 93 -7.50 -12.45 8.07
N LEU A 94 -6.81 -11.50 7.43
CA LEU A 94 -5.97 -11.81 6.26
C LEU A 94 -4.72 -12.63 6.62
N ILE A 95 -4.13 -12.45 7.81
CA ILE A 95 -2.90 -13.13 8.23
C ILE A 95 -3.12 -14.61 8.58
N GLU A 96 -4.35 -15.00 8.93
CA GLU A 96 -4.72 -16.35 9.34
C GLU A 96 -4.42 -17.40 8.27
N ALA A 97 -3.84 -18.52 8.71
CA ALA A 97 -3.36 -19.59 7.83
C ALA A 97 -4.50 -20.49 7.35
N ARG A 98 -4.55 -20.72 6.03
CA ARG A 98 -5.60 -21.47 5.33
C ARG A 98 -4.99 -22.54 4.44
N GLN A 99 -5.78 -23.58 4.14
CA GLN A 99 -5.35 -24.63 3.21
C GLN A 99 -5.31 -24.10 1.78
N CYS A 100 -4.16 -24.25 1.12
CA CYS A 100 -3.90 -23.78 -0.23
C CYS A 100 -2.98 -24.79 -0.91
N ASN A 101 -3.52 -25.60 -1.83
CA ASN A 101 -2.80 -26.67 -2.54
C ASN A 101 -2.03 -27.61 -1.59
N ALA A 102 -2.75 -28.17 -0.60
CA ALA A 102 -2.24 -29.03 0.47
C ALA A 102 -1.20 -28.40 1.44
N LEU A 103 -0.94 -27.09 1.35
CA LEU A 103 -0.08 -26.36 2.28
C LEU A 103 -0.90 -25.36 3.11
N MET A 104 -0.51 -25.13 4.36
CA MET A 104 -1.03 -24.00 5.14
C MET A 104 -0.30 -22.73 4.72
N ARG A 105 -1.04 -21.73 4.23
CA ARG A 105 -0.51 -20.42 3.80
C ARG A 105 -1.32 -19.29 4.44
N PRO A 106 -0.70 -18.14 4.80
CA PRO A 106 -1.47 -16.98 5.24
C PRO A 106 -2.43 -16.51 4.14
N GLY A 107 -3.56 -15.95 4.54
CA GLY A 107 -4.58 -15.39 3.63
C GLY A 107 -4.10 -14.21 2.78
N CYS A 108 -3.03 -13.53 3.20
CA CYS A 108 -2.35 -12.49 2.44
C CYS A 108 -0.83 -12.69 2.42
N LYS A 109 -0.21 -12.07 1.42
CA LYS A 109 1.23 -11.79 1.39
C LYS A 109 1.48 -10.31 1.63
N ILE A 110 2.61 -9.99 2.24
CA ILE A 110 3.07 -8.62 2.46
C ILE A 110 4.33 -8.40 1.63
N PHE A 111 4.43 -7.26 0.93
CA PHE A 111 5.64 -6.87 0.22
C PHE A 111 6.10 -5.49 0.70
N HIS A 112 7.38 -5.33 1.04
CA HIS A 112 8.01 -4.01 1.10
C HIS A 112 8.44 -3.62 -0.32
N VAL A 113 7.90 -2.52 -0.83
CA VAL A 113 8.17 -2.03 -2.19
C VAL A 113 8.70 -0.61 -2.09
N PRO A 114 10.00 -0.34 -2.24
CA PRO A 114 10.54 1.02 -2.16
C PRO A 114 9.81 2.00 -3.10
N LYS A 115 9.79 3.29 -2.76
CA LYS A 115 9.14 4.32 -3.60
C LYS A 115 10.00 4.67 -4.80
N ASP A 116 11.30 4.76 -4.61
CA ASP A 116 12.27 5.21 -5.61
C ASP A 116 12.63 4.09 -6.60
N ASP A 117 12.65 2.84 -6.13
CA ASP A 117 12.92 1.66 -6.96
C ASP A 117 12.01 0.47 -6.59
N PRO A 118 10.90 0.28 -7.32
CA PRO A 118 10.02 -0.88 -7.15
C PRO A 118 10.68 -2.23 -7.47
N SER A 119 11.78 -2.27 -8.24
CA SER A 119 12.44 -3.53 -8.59
C SER A 119 13.14 -4.21 -7.40
N LEU A 120 13.43 -3.43 -6.35
CA LEU A 120 13.96 -3.89 -5.06
C LEU A 120 12.87 -4.40 -4.09
N ALA A 121 11.65 -4.64 -4.59
CA ALA A 121 10.57 -5.19 -3.79
C ALA A 121 10.91 -6.57 -3.21
N LYS A 122 10.47 -6.82 -1.97
CA LYS A 122 10.70 -8.09 -1.27
C LYS A 122 9.44 -8.51 -0.52
N GLU A 123 9.11 -9.80 -0.60
CA GLU A 123 8.08 -10.40 0.26
C GLU A 123 8.60 -10.40 1.71
N ILE A 124 7.73 -10.00 2.64
CA ILE A 124 7.96 -10.10 4.08
C ILE A 124 7.28 -11.40 4.52
N VAL A 125 8.10 -12.39 4.86
CA VAL A 125 7.62 -13.66 5.41
C VAL A 125 7.14 -13.42 6.83
N ILE A 126 5.85 -13.64 7.05
CA ILE A 126 5.24 -13.62 8.38
C ILE A 126 5.47 -14.98 9.02
N SER A 127 6.39 -15.10 9.99
CA SER A 127 6.43 -16.30 10.83
C SER A 127 5.44 -16.16 11.99
N ALA A 128 4.86 -17.28 12.44
CA ALA A 128 3.96 -17.29 13.60
C ALA A 128 4.69 -16.91 14.92
N THR A 129 6.02 -16.86 14.91
CA THR A 129 6.87 -16.41 16.01
C THR A 129 7.19 -14.91 15.97
N ASP A 130 7.13 -14.27 14.79
CA ASP A 130 7.35 -12.82 14.63
C ASP A 130 6.05 -12.02 14.86
N LEU A 131 5.22 -12.48 15.80
CA LEU A 131 3.97 -11.84 16.23
C LEU A 131 4.21 -10.59 17.10
N GLU A 132 5.45 -10.08 17.15
CA GLU A 132 5.74 -8.75 17.67
C GLU A 132 4.96 -7.72 16.84
N SER A 133 3.98 -7.09 17.48
CA SER A 133 3.25 -5.98 16.86
C SER A 133 4.27 -4.90 16.48
N PRO A 134 4.22 -4.35 15.25
CA PRO A 134 5.25 -3.44 14.74
C PRO A 134 5.46 -2.31 15.74
N SER A 135 6.69 -2.15 16.21
CA SER A 135 7.01 -1.30 17.37
C SER A 135 6.71 0.17 17.09
N SER A 136 6.74 0.52 15.80
CA SER A 136 6.41 1.82 15.24
C SER A 136 5.55 1.67 13.98
N GLY A 137 4.67 2.64 13.74
CA GLY A 137 3.91 2.70 12.50
C GLY A 137 4.76 2.97 11.24
N ASP A 138 6.06 3.23 11.41
CA ASP A 138 6.98 3.54 10.32
C ASP A 138 7.64 2.28 9.75
N GLU A 139 7.69 1.17 10.49
CA GLU A 139 8.05 -0.15 9.96
C GLU A 139 7.12 -0.57 8.81
N LEU A 140 5.84 -0.17 8.88
CA LEU A 140 4.83 -0.45 7.85
C LEU A 140 4.89 0.48 6.62
N LEU A 141 5.85 1.43 6.57
CA LEU A 141 5.98 2.32 5.42
C LEU A 141 6.35 1.54 4.16
N ASN A 142 5.75 1.97 3.04
CA ASN A 142 5.99 1.39 1.72
C ASN A 142 5.64 -0.10 1.60
N GLN A 143 4.96 -0.68 2.59
CA GLN A 143 4.45 -2.04 2.57
C GLN A 143 3.06 -2.12 1.91
N VAL A 144 2.82 -3.17 1.13
CA VAL A 144 1.54 -3.49 0.49
C VAL A 144 1.11 -4.90 0.90
N VAL A 145 -0.17 -5.05 1.25
CA VAL A 145 -0.84 -6.33 1.50
C VAL A 145 -1.55 -6.76 0.22
N VAL A 146 -1.34 -8.01 -0.20
CA VAL A 146 -1.92 -8.62 -1.40
C VAL A 146 -2.66 -9.90 -1.01
N PHE A 147 -3.90 -10.04 -1.43
CA PHE A 147 -4.77 -11.18 -1.09
C PHE A 147 -5.81 -11.44 -2.18
N GLN A 148 -6.42 -12.62 -2.14
CA GLN A 148 -7.54 -12.98 -3.00
C GLN A 148 -8.83 -13.03 -2.17
N TYR A 149 -9.88 -12.36 -2.62
CA TYR A 149 -11.21 -12.40 -2.00
C TYR A 149 -12.26 -12.57 -3.11
N ARG A 150 -13.00 -13.67 -3.08
CA ARG A 150 -14.10 -14.01 -4.00
C ARG A 150 -13.69 -13.97 -5.46
N GLY A 151 -12.62 -14.68 -5.78
CA GLY A 151 -12.04 -14.81 -7.11
C GLY A 151 -11.28 -13.56 -7.60
N LYS A 152 -11.21 -12.50 -6.79
CA LYS A 152 -10.59 -11.22 -7.16
C LYS A 152 -9.35 -10.96 -6.33
N PHE A 153 -8.28 -10.49 -6.98
CA PHE A 153 -7.07 -10.07 -6.29
C PHE A 153 -7.15 -8.61 -5.91
N HIS A 154 -6.77 -8.32 -4.66
CA HIS A 154 -6.76 -6.99 -4.07
C HIS A 154 -5.36 -6.68 -3.55
N ALA A 155 -4.95 -5.41 -3.69
CA ALA A 155 -3.70 -4.91 -3.14
C ALA A 155 -3.91 -3.51 -2.55
N VAL A 156 -3.49 -3.33 -1.29
CA VAL A 156 -3.67 -2.08 -0.52
C VAL A 156 -2.44 -1.80 0.35
N ASP A 157 -2.19 -0.53 0.67
CA ASP A 157 -1.15 -0.18 1.65
C ASP A 157 -1.38 -0.95 2.96
N HIS A 158 -0.34 -1.59 3.49
CA HIS A 158 -0.43 -2.37 4.72
C HIS A 158 -0.69 -1.48 5.95
N ARG A 159 -0.28 -0.21 5.89
CA ARG A 159 -0.44 0.78 6.96
C ARG A 159 -1.86 1.37 6.94
N CYS A 160 -2.69 1.05 7.93
CA CYS A 160 -4.01 1.68 8.09
C CYS A 160 -3.88 3.22 8.21
N PRO A 161 -4.61 4.02 7.39
CA PRO A 161 -4.46 5.47 7.34
C PRO A 161 -4.94 6.19 8.62
N HIS A 162 -5.62 5.49 9.53
CA HIS A 162 -6.01 6.01 10.85
C HIS A 162 -4.79 6.19 11.77
N SER A 163 -4.19 5.07 12.18
CA SER A 163 -3.21 5.03 13.27
C SER A 163 -2.09 4.02 12.99
N ALA A 164 -1.77 3.81 11.71
CA ALA A 164 -0.72 2.90 11.25
C ALA A 164 -0.80 1.46 11.80
N TYR A 165 -2.03 0.94 11.96
CA TYR A 165 -2.23 -0.46 12.34
C TYR A 165 -2.04 -1.39 11.13
N PRO A 166 -1.41 -2.57 11.28
CA PRO A 166 -1.18 -3.53 10.19
C PRO A 166 -2.49 -4.13 9.67
N LEU A 167 -2.84 -3.81 8.43
CA LEU A 167 -4.04 -4.32 7.74
C LEU A 167 -3.97 -5.79 7.31
N SER A 168 -2.84 -6.48 7.49
CA SER A 168 -2.78 -7.96 7.45
C SER A 168 -3.63 -8.59 8.57
N ASN A 169 -3.84 -7.88 9.68
CA ASN A 169 -4.82 -8.26 10.70
C ASN A 169 -6.26 -7.80 10.37
N GLY A 170 -6.48 -7.21 9.19
CA GLY A 170 -7.80 -6.78 8.74
C GLY A 170 -8.73 -7.94 8.40
N MET A 171 -10.04 -7.70 8.45
CA MET A 171 -11.08 -8.67 8.08
C MET A 171 -11.76 -8.24 6.78
N PRO A 172 -11.70 -9.03 5.69
CA PRO A 172 -12.39 -8.72 4.44
C PRO A 172 -13.90 -8.99 4.58
N PHE A 173 -14.72 -8.21 3.88
CA PHE A 173 -16.18 -8.35 3.90
C PHE A 173 -16.81 -7.85 2.58
N ASP A 174 -18.08 -8.17 2.34
CA ASP A 174 -18.82 -7.65 1.20
C ASP A 174 -19.49 -6.32 1.49
N ILE A 175 -19.44 -5.41 0.52
CA ILE A 175 -20.28 -4.22 0.53
C ILE A 175 -21.51 -4.56 -0.32
N GLU A 176 -22.60 -4.89 0.35
CA GLU A 176 -23.89 -5.23 -0.25
C GLU A 176 -24.90 -4.10 -0.08
N ASP A 177 -25.77 -3.94 -1.07
CA ASP A 177 -26.97 -3.10 -0.98
C ASP A 177 -28.17 -3.90 -1.50
N PHE A 178 -29.26 -3.96 -0.71
CA PHE A 178 -30.45 -4.79 -0.96
C PHE A 178 -30.17 -6.25 -1.41
N GLY A 179 -29.13 -6.88 -0.86
CA GLY A 179 -28.71 -8.26 -1.20
C GLY A 179 -27.93 -8.40 -2.51
N VAL A 180 -27.54 -7.28 -3.14
CA VAL A 180 -26.64 -7.25 -4.30
C VAL A 180 -25.25 -6.84 -3.85
N LYS A 181 -24.25 -7.69 -4.13
CA LYS A 181 -22.82 -7.42 -3.86
C LYS A 181 -22.31 -6.34 -4.81
N LEU A 182 -22.20 -5.11 -4.32
CA LEU A 182 -21.72 -3.96 -5.10
C LEU A 182 -20.19 -3.91 -5.12
N SER A 183 -19.56 -4.20 -3.99
CA SER A 183 -18.12 -4.06 -3.78
C SER A 183 -17.62 -5.01 -2.67
N ALA A 184 -16.35 -4.91 -2.32
CA ALA A 184 -15.72 -5.60 -1.20
C ALA A 184 -14.97 -4.57 -0.35
N GLY A 185 -14.93 -4.79 0.96
CA GLY A 185 -14.27 -3.92 1.92
C GLY A 185 -13.28 -4.67 2.81
N LEU A 186 -12.49 -3.90 3.57
CA LEU A 186 -11.56 -4.40 4.57
C LEU A 186 -11.70 -3.58 5.86
N THR A 187 -12.04 -4.25 6.96
CA THR A 187 -12.20 -3.64 8.28
C THR A 187 -10.91 -3.74 9.09
N CYS A 188 -10.47 -2.61 9.66
CA CYS A 188 -9.34 -2.55 10.60
C CYS A 188 -9.81 -2.90 12.02
N PRO A 189 -9.33 -3.99 12.65
CA PRO A 189 -9.88 -4.47 13.93
C PRO A 189 -9.60 -3.53 15.10
N LYS A 190 -8.57 -2.67 15.00
CA LYS A 190 -8.19 -1.75 16.10
C LYS A 190 -9.28 -0.72 16.43
N HIS A 191 -9.98 -0.21 15.41
CA HIS A 191 -10.94 0.90 15.55
C HIS A 191 -12.23 0.72 14.72
N GLY A 192 -12.43 -0.44 14.09
CA GLY A 192 -13.63 -0.78 13.32
C GLY A 192 -13.80 -0.09 11.97
N TRP A 193 -12.87 0.78 11.55
CA TRP A 193 -12.99 1.51 10.29
C TRP A 193 -12.81 0.59 9.10
N SER A 194 -13.73 0.74 8.14
CA SER A 194 -13.84 -0.10 6.97
C SER A 194 -13.56 0.69 5.69
N PHE A 195 -12.77 0.10 4.79
CA PHE A 195 -12.34 0.72 3.55
C PHE A 195 -12.80 -0.09 2.35
N ASP A 196 -13.42 0.55 1.37
CA ASP A 196 -13.75 -0.07 0.08
C ASP A 196 -12.47 -0.42 -0.70
N LEU A 197 -12.36 -1.66 -1.17
CA LEU A 197 -11.12 -2.22 -1.75
C LEU A 197 -10.83 -1.79 -3.19
N PHE A 198 -11.71 -1.03 -3.84
CA PHE A 198 -11.54 -0.56 -5.23
C PHE A 198 -11.26 0.95 -5.28
N THR A 199 -11.90 1.71 -4.39
CA THR A 199 -11.83 3.18 -4.28
C THR A 199 -10.92 3.65 -3.16
N GLY A 200 -10.74 2.83 -2.11
CA GLY A 200 -10.03 3.17 -0.88
C GLY A 200 -10.83 4.02 0.10
N MET A 201 -12.09 4.35 -0.18
CA MET A 201 -12.88 5.24 0.67
C MET A 201 -13.21 4.59 2.00
N ALA A 202 -13.01 5.33 3.10
CA ALA A 202 -13.49 4.93 4.42
C ALA A 202 -14.99 5.21 4.58
N ASP A 203 -15.68 4.31 5.28
CA ASP A 203 -17.04 4.47 5.81
C ASP A 203 -17.34 5.85 6.43
N THR A 204 -16.38 6.38 7.19
CA THR A 204 -16.47 7.64 7.94
C THR A 204 -16.04 8.87 7.13
N GLY A 205 -15.67 8.70 5.85
CA GLY A 205 -15.33 9.78 4.89
C GLY A 205 -14.05 10.58 5.19
N ARG A 206 -13.45 10.44 6.37
CA ARG A 206 -12.26 11.22 6.81
C ARG A 206 -10.92 10.69 6.32
N TYR A 207 -10.88 9.43 5.87
CA TYR A 207 -9.65 8.74 5.51
C TYR A 207 -9.79 8.01 4.18
N LYS A 208 -8.66 7.79 3.52
CA LYS A 208 -8.59 7.04 2.27
C LYS A 208 -7.41 6.09 2.31
N LEU A 209 -7.70 4.79 2.17
CA LEU A 209 -6.71 3.73 2.04
C LEU A 209 -6.11 3.77 0.63
N PRO A 210 -4.78 3.83 0.46
CA PRO A 210 -4.17 3.70 -0.86
C PRO A 210 -4.41 2.30 -1.44
N VAL A 211 -5.23 2.23 -2.49
CA VAL A 211 -5.46 1.03 -3.31
C VAL A 211 -4.41 0.98 -4.41
N TRP A 212 -3.81 -0.21 -4.58
CA TRP A 212 -2.85 -0.51 -5.63
C TRP A 212 -3.56 -1.11 -6.85
N GLU A 213 -2.98 -0.93 -8.03
CA GLU A 213 -3.46 -1.59 -9.23
C GLU A 213 -2.95 -3.03 -9.25
N VAL A 214 -3.80 -3.97 -9.66
CA VAL A 214 -3.48 -5.40 -9.75
C VAL A 214 -3.75 -5.89 -11.18
N GLN A 215 -2.84 -6.71 -11.70
CA GLN A 215 -2.99 -7.44 -12.95
C GLN A 215 -2.73 -8.92 -12.71
N LEU A 216 -3.55 -9.77 -13.31
CA LEU A 216 -3.15 -11.15 -13.59
C LEU A 216 -2.44 -11.15 -14.94
N ARG A 217 -1.28 -11.81 -14.99
CA ARG A 217 -0.55 -12.08 -16.22
C ARG A 217 -0.40 -13.58 -16.43
N ASP A 218 -0.08 -13.98 -17.66
CA ASP A 218 0.30 -15.35 -17.99
C ASP A 218 1.59 -15.79 -17.28
N ALA A 219 1.95 -17.07 -17.43
CA ALA A 219 3.15 -17.66 -16.84
C ALA A 219 4.45 -16.94 -17.25
N ALA A 220 4.48 -16.42 -18.48
CA ALA A 220 5.58 -15.63 -19.01
C ALA A 220 5.62 -14.18 -18.44
N GLY A 221 4.55 -13.72 -17.78
CA GLY A 221 4.41 -12.35 -17.27
C GLY A 221 4.27 -11.28 -18.37
N LEU A 222 4.00 -11.68 -19.61
CA LEU A 222 3.99 -10.84 -20.81
C LEU A 222 2.59 -10.32 -21.13
N ASN A 223 1.57 -11.16 -20.99
CA ASN A 223 0.21 -10.83 -21.40
C ASN A 223 -0.70 -10.64 -20.19
N VAL A 224 -1.46 -9.55 -20.13
CA VAL A 224 -2.50 -9.35 -19.11
C VAL A 224 -3.69 -10.24 -19.43
N VAL A 225 -4.05 -11.10 -18.49
CA VAL A 225 -5.17 -12.04 -18.62
C VAL A 225 -6.39 -11.47 -17.90
N GLY A 226 -7.55 -11.51 -18.56
CA GLY A 226 -8.81 -11.10 -17.93
C GLY A 226 -9.24 -12.06 -16.81
N PRO A 227 -10.24 -11.67 -16.00
CA PRO A 227 -10.88 -12.58 -15.05
C PRO A 227 -11.78 -13.59 -15.79
N SER A 228 -11.17 -14.49 -16.57
CA SER A 228 -11.89 -15.49 -17.36
C SER A 228 -12.51 -16.57 -16.49
N ARG A 229 -13.82 -16.80 -16.70
CA ARG A 229 -14.60 -17.88 -16.12
C ARG A 229 -14.21 -19.22 -16.77
N GLY A 230 -13.64 -20.14 -16.00
CA GLY A 230 -13.68 -21.58 -16.34
C GLY A 230 -12.57 -22.13 -17.24
N ASP A 231 -11.54 -21.36 -17.61
CA ASP A 231 -10.39 -21.89 -18.36
C ASP A 231 -9.39 -22.56 -17.40
N GLY A 232 -9.12 -23.86 -17.61
CA GLY A 232 -8.33 -24.74 -16.72
C GLY A 232 -6.84 -24.43 -16.52
N HIS A 233 -6.40 -23.19 -16.80
CA HIS A 233 -5.04 -22.68 -16.60
C HIS A 233 -5.02 -21.51 -15.60
N ALA A 234 -5.80 -21.59 -14.52
CA ALA A 234 -5.78 -20.60 -13.45
C ALA A 234 -4.46 -20.62 -12.66
N GLU A 235 -3.83 -21.79 -12.56
CA GLU A 235 -2.68 -22.05 -11.68
C GLU A 235 -1.35 -21.48 -12.19
N GLU A 236 -1.24 -21.26 -13.51
CA GLU A 236 -0.04 -20.73 -14.16
C GLU A 236 -0.01 -19.19 -14.24
N ARG A 237 -1.02 -18.51 -13.69
CA ARG A 237 -1.13 -17.04 -13.72
C ARG A 237 -0.24 -16.42 -12.65
N THR A 238 0.41 -15.30 -12.99
CA THR A 238 1.21 -14.51 -12.03
C THR A 238 0.45 -13.25 -11.62
N VAL A 239 0.44 -12.95 -10.33
CA VAL A 239 -0.13 -11.71 -9.77
C VAL A 239 0.92 -10.60 -9.87
N TRP A 240 0.56 -9.46 -10.44
CA TRP A 240 1.40 -8.28 -10.53
C TRP A 240 0.70 -7.09 -9.89
N ILE A 241 1.45 -6.28 -9.13
CA ILE A 241 0.94 -5.10 -8.41
C ILE A 241 1.73 -3.85 -8.78
N ARG A 242 1.08 -2.68 -8.82
CA ARG A 242 1.76 -1.37 -8.88
C ARG A 242 1.05 -0.30 -8.07
N ARG A 243 1.80 0.75 -7.70
CA ARG A 243 1.21 1.97 -7.15
C ARG A 243 0.36 2.67 -8.21
N LYS A 244 -0.88 2.99 -7.84
CA LYS A 244 -1.79 3.76 -8.69
C LYS A 244 -1.16 5.11 -9.04
N GLN A 245 -1.03 5.38 -10.33
CA GLN A 245 -0.46 6.66 -10.78
C GLN A 245 -1.42 7.80 -10.44
N ARG A 246 -0.91 8.88 -9.84
CA ARG A 246 -1.66 10.14 -9.76
C ARG A 246 -1.66 10.76 -11.15
N MET A 247 -2.73 10.57 -11.90
CA MET A 247 -3.03 11.50 -12.99
C MET A 247 -3.32 12.86 -12.35
N GLY A 248 -2.49 13.85 -12.71
CA GLY A 248 -2.54 15.21 -12.16
C GLY A 248 -3.54 16.10 -12.89
#